data_AF-A0A658NZ20-F1
#
_entry.id   AF-A0A658NZ20-F1
#
_cell.length_a   1.000
_cell.length_b   1.000
_cell.length_c   1.000
_cell.angle_alpha   90.00
_cell.angle_beta   90.00
_cell.angle_gamma   90.00
#
_symmetry.space_group_name_H-M   'P 1'
#
loop_
_entity.id
_entity.type
_entity.pdbx_description
1 polymer ?
#
loop_
_entity_poly.entity_id
_entity_poly.type
_entity_poly.pdbx_seq_one_letter_code
_entity_poly.pdbx_strand_id
1 'polypeptide(L)'
;MMTEPLSWECWRKVYLNKKNKKRASLERWGLRNLHSVETLDHIVSEVKKTYLNNNPYIKVSANSVWVDGTPQAKFTVSKHENVKNSSTSYGNTNQVSLKARKDEVLNCELADLLFIFNEFNSQNGFKKVRAVLLQGKCSEKNNLLPDGPSTEKERKLLESVNREELLTLYPGTKASGNEIGTYKLGGYQPGLADCAKYLMMPKYEAWNYKSPENTGPYAIGWPENSSSKSLGVTKNYLDAIIDEMLKFQTMGREVKFKNGDIDRTCEWSKMIDDLLTSYHGVTMKGYDRQRRFYKSSGYIPSHIQNLGLMIDDVSLLSLLQIDYDDFVWYYRTRYDYFLKKYGIQVAKLIQHKFEQYLNLLISEQGPIIPTIIINIDYNEGEFFRG
;
A
#
# COMPACT_ATOMS: atom_id res chain seq x y z
N MET A 1 -16.29 -15.65 20.69
CA MET A 1 -16.38 -14.46 19.81
C MET A 1 -15.01 -14.22 19.22
N MET A 2 -14.86 -14.23 17.89
CA MET A 2 -13.64 -13.70 17.27
C MET A 2 -13.67 -12.18 17.40
N THR A 3 -12.63 -11.59 17.99
CA THR A 3 -12.45 -10.14 18.06
C THR A 3 -12.34 -9.57 16.65
N GLU A 4 -13.09 -8.52 16.33
CA GLU A 4 -12.97 -7.82 15.05
C GLU A 4 -11.53 -7.27 14.87
N PRO A 5 -10.86 -7.55 13.75
CA PRO A 5 -9.42 -7.31 13.60
C PRO A 5 -9.03 -5.84 13.49
N LEU A 6 -9.99 -4.96 13.23
CA LEU A 6 -9.81 -3.50 13.18
C LEU A 6 -10.35 -2.79 14.43
N SER A 7 -10.77 -3.53 15.45
CA SER A 7 -11.31 -2.97 16.69
C SER A 7 -10.24 -2.41 17.63
N TRP A 8 -10.69 -1.63 18.62
CA TRP A 8 -9.87 -1.15 19.73
C TRP A 8 -9.22 -2.28 20.54
N GLU A 9 -9.90 -3.42 20.70
CA GLU A 9 -9.34 -4.58 21.40
C GLU A 9 -8.15 -5.16 20.62
N CYS A 10 -8.25 -5.25 19.29
CA CYS A 10 -7.14 -5.68 18.44
C CYS A 10 -5.99 -4.66 18.47
N TRP A 11 -6.29 -3.36 18.35
CA TRP A 11 -5.30 -2.30 18.44
C TRP A 11 -4.54 -2.34 19.77
N ARG A 12 -5.21 -2.61 20.89
CA ARG A 12 -4.56 -2.80 22.19
C ARG A 12 -3.53 -3.93 22.15
N LYS A 13 -3.82 -5.05 21.47
CA LYS A 13 -2.87 -6.15 21.26
C LYS A 13 -1.66 -5.69 20.43
N VAL A 14 -1.89 -4.92 19.37
CA VAL A 14 -0.82 -4.30 18.55
C VAL A 14 0.07 -3.40 19.40
N TYR A 15 -0.52 -2.48 20.17
CA TYR A 15 0.21 -1.55 21.02
C TYR A 15 1.03 -2.27 22.10
N LEU A 16 0.42 -3.24 22.81
CA LEU A 16 1.11 -4.02 23.84
C LEU A 16 2.25 -4.84 23.25
N ASN A 17 2.07 -5.42 22.06
CA ASN A 17 3.13 -6.12 21.35
C ASN A 17 4.32 -5.19 21.07
N LYS A 18 4.08 -3.96 20.58
CA LYS A 18 5.14 -2.96 20.39
C LYS A 18 5.80 -2.55 21.72
N LYS A 19 5.01 -2.34 22.78
CA LYS A 19 5.53 -1.96 24.10
C LYS A 19 6.49 -3.02 24.64
N ASN A 20 6.18 -4.30 24.43
CA ASN A 20 6.98 -5.43 24.86
C ASN A 20 8.14 -5.75 23.90
N LYS A 21 7.98 -5.49 22.60
CA LYS A 21 8.98 -5.75 21.55
C LYS A 21 9.49 -4.43 20.96
N LYS A 22 10.56 -3.89 21.53
CA LYS A 22 11.17 -2.59 21.14
C LYS A 22 11.84 -2.55 19.75
N ARG A 23 11.73 -3.61 18.94
CA ARG A 23 12.50 -3.73 17.68
C ARG A 23 11.92 -2.95 16.49
N ALA A 24 10.63 -2.63 16.48
CA ALA A 24 9.97 -1.95 15.36
C ALA A 24 9.07 -0.80 15.83
N SER A 25 8.83 0.19 14.96
CA SER A 25 7.94 1.31 15.23
C SER A 25 6.49 0.82 15.39
N LEU A 26 5.68 1.60 16.13
CA LEU A 26 4.26 1.29 16.34
C LEU A 26 3.50 1.30 15.01
N GLU A 27 3.82 2.26 14.15
CA GLU A 27 3.28 2.39 12.79
C GLU A 27 3.45 1.10 11.99
N ARG A 28 4.65 0.49 11.99
CA ARG A 28 4.88 -0.80 11.32
C ARG A 28 4.06 -1.94 11.91
N TRP A 29 3.87 -1.97 13.23
CA TRP A 29 3.03 -2.98 13.86
C TRP A 29 1.55 -2.80 13.50
N GLY A 30 1.07 -1.56 13.42
CA GLY A 30 -0.27 -1.23 12.96
C GLY A 30 -0.48 -1.62 11.50
N LEU A 31 0.44 -1.23 10.61
CA LEU A 31 0.40 -1.63 9.21
C LEU A 31 0.43 -3.15 9.06
N ARG A 32 1.33 -3.85 9.76
CA ARG A 32 1.40 -5.32 9.72
C ARG A 32 0.08 -6.00 10.12
N ASN A 33 -0.69 -5.41 11.04
CA ASN A 33 -2.00 -5.93 11.40
C ASN A 33 -2.98 -5.91 10.22
N LEU A 34 -2.90 -4.89 9.35
CA LEU A 34 -3.74 -4.80 8.15
C LEU A 34 -3.47 -5.92 7.13
N HIS A 35 -2.27 -6.51 7.18
CA HIS A 35 -1.87 -7.63 6.32
C HIS A 35 -2.22 -9.01 6.91
N SER A 36 -2.78 -9.08 8.13
CA SER A 36 -3.13 -10.37 8.74
C SER A 36 -4.30 -11.03 8.02
N VAL A 37 -4.32 -12.37 7.99
CA VAL A 37 -5.39 -13.14 7.34
C VAL A 37 -6.76 -12.76 7.91
N GLU A 38 -6.85 -12.54 9.21
CA GLU A 38 -8.09 -12.13 9.88
C GLU A 38 -8.58 -10.76 9.38
N THR A 39 -7.66 -9.79 9.21
CA THR A 39 -8.00 -8.48 8.66
C THR A 39 -8.43 -8.59 7.19
N LEU A 40 -7.73 -9.40 6.39
CA LEU A 40 -8.09 -9.63 4.99
C LEU A 40 -9.48 -10.27 4.87
N ASP A 41 -9.79 -11.27 5.68
CA ASP A 41 -11.10 -11.93 5.74
C ASP A 41 -12.20 -10.95 6.16
N HIS A 42 -11.91 -10.07 7.11
CA HIS A 42 -12.86 -9.04 7.53
C HIS A 42 -13.12 -8.01 6.41
N ILE A 43 -12.08 -7.54 5.70
CA ILE A 43 -12.24 -6.67 4.53
C ILE A 43 -13.10 -7.36 3.47
N VAL A 44 -12.78 -8.62 3.13
CA VAL A 44 -13.55 -9.42 2.15
C VAL A 44 -15.00 -9.52 2.57
N SER A 45 -15.29 -9.79 3.85
CA SER A 45 -16.65 -9.89 4.37
C SER A 45 -17.45 -8.58 4.21
N GLU A 46 -16.88 -7.44 4.61
CA GLU A 46 -17.57 -6.14 4.52
C GLU A 46 -17.74 -5.66 3.06
N VAL A 47 -16.74 -5.89 2.21
CA VAL A 47 -16.84 -5.64 0.76
C VAL A 47 -17.91 -6.55 0.16
N LYS A 48 -17.92 -7.84 0.50
CA LYS A 48 -18.93 -8.79 0.02
C LYS A 48 -20.33 -8.35 0.43
N LYS A 49 -20.57 -7.94 1.68
CA LYS A 49 -21.88 -7.39 2.11
C LYS A 49 -22.35 -6.22 1.24
N THR A 50 -21.43 -5.33 0.87
CA THR A 50 -21.74 -4.19 0.00
C THR A 50 -22.18 -4.62 -1.40
N TYR A 51 -21.58 -5.68 -1.95
CA TYR A 51 -21.84 -6.16 -3.31
C TYR A 51 -22.93 -7.24 -3.41
N LEU A 52 -23.17 -8.01 -2.34
CA LEU A 52 -24.19 -9.06 -2.27
C LEU A 52 -25.61 -8.52 -2.44
N ASN A 53 -25.88 -7.28 -2.04
CA ASN A 53 -27.18 -6.64 -2.27
C ASN A 53 -27.53 -6.50 -3.77
N ASN A 54 -26.55 -6.68 -4.67
CA ASN A 54 -26.74 -6.54 -6.11
C ASN A 54 -26.52 -7.84 -6.90
N ASN A 55 -25.90 -8.89 -6.33
CA ASN A 55 -25.69 -10.18 -7.00
C ASN A 55 -25.14 -11.28 -6.04
N PRO A 56 -25.84 -12.41 -5.85
CA PRO A 56 -25.41 -13.49 -4.95
C PRO A 56 -24.20 -14.30 -5.47
N TYR A 57 -23.85 -14.18 -6.74
CA TYR A 57 -22.76 -14.94 -7.40
C TYR A 57 -21.41 -14.21 -7.39
N ILE A 58 -21.34 -13.02 -6.78
CA ILE A 58 -20.08 -12.28 -6.66
C ILE A 58 -19.13 -13.02 -5.70
N LYS A 59 -17.92 -13.28 -6.20
CA LYS A 59 -16.80 -13.75 -5.38
C LYS A 59 -15.93 -12.57 -5.01
N VAL A 60 -15.58 -12.48 -3.72
CA VAL A 60 -14.67 -11.46 -3.21
C VAL A 60 -13.50 -12.18 -2.56
N SER A 61 -12.28 -11.74 -2.86
CA SER A 61 -11.06 -12.25 -2.25
C SER A 61 -10.06 -11.13 -1.99
N ALA A 62 -9.10 -11.38 -1.11
CA ALA A 62 -8.02 -10.45 -0.82
C ALA A 62 -6.66 -11.14 -0.84
N ASN A 63 -5.68 -10.44 -1.41
CA ASN A 63 -4.28 -10.82 -1.38
C ASN A 63 -3.48 -9.69 -0.76
N SER A 64 -2.38 -10.04 -0.10
CA SER A 64 -1.50 -9.07 0.49
C SER A 64 -0.06 -9.52 0.47
N VAL A 65 0.84 -8.57 0.21
CA VAL A 65 2.27 -8.77 0.29
C VAL A 65 2.87 -7.75 1.23
N TRP A 66 3.52 -8.26 2.27
CA TRP A 66 4.32 -7.43 3.16
C TRP A 66 5.76 -7.40 2.68
N VAL A 67 6.29 -6.20 2.49
CA VAL A 67 7.67 -5.95 2.09
C VAL A 67 8.37 -5.17 3.20
N ASP A 68 9.55 -5.64 3.61
CA ASP A 68 10.37 -4.90 4.58
C ASP A 68 11.19 -3.79 3.90
N GLY A 69 10.53 -2.67 3.67
CA GLY A 69 11.08 -1.44 3.09
C GLY A 69 10.06 -0.75 2.18
N THR A 70 10.23 0.55 1.95
CA THR A 70 9.35 1.37 1.11
C THR A 70 10.19 2.15 0.09
N PRO A 71 9.76 2.29 -1.18
CA PRO A 71 10.51 3.04 -2.18
C PRO A 71 10.71 4.50 -1.76
N GLN A 72 11.86 5.08 -2.09
CA GLN A 72 12.09 6.52 -1.93
C GLN A 72 11.64 7.26 -3.18
N ALA A 73 10.86 8.32 -3.01
CA ALA A 73 10.54 9.27 -4.05
C ALA A 73 11.48 10.48 -3.96
N LYS A 74 12.11 10.82 -5.08
CA LYS A 74 12.75 12.12 -5.30
C LYS A 74 11.80 12.96 -6.15
N PHE A 75 11.52 14.18 -5.71
CA PHE A 75 10.46 15.01 -6.28
C PHE A 75 10.76 16.50 -6.14
N THR A 76 10.04 17.29 -6.93
CA THR A 76 10.16 18.74 -6.96
C THR A 76 8.92 19.40 -6.36
N VAL A 77 9.11 20.43 -5.54
CA VAL A 77 8.04 21.26 -4.99
C VAL A 77 8.12 22.65 -5.59
N SER A 78 7.07 23.06 -6.31
CA SER A 78 6.95 24.43 -6.82
C SER A 78 6.41 25.33 -5.71
N LYS A 79 7.22 26.30 -5.27
CA LYS A 79 6.74 27.34 -4.35
C LYS A 79 6.13 28.48 -5.14
N HIS A 80 4.81 28.60 -5.13
CA HIS A 80 4.14 29.84 -5.51
C HIS A 80 3.84 30.65 -4.25
N GLU A 81 4.58 31.74 -4.03
CA GLU A 81 4.15 32.79 -3.11
C GLU A 81 3.52 33.93 -3.92
N ASN A 82 2.30 34.32 -3.54
CA ASN A 82 1.79 35.64 -3.88
C ASN A 82 2.58 36.68 -3.06
N VAL A 83 3.66 37.20 -3.62
CA VAL A 83 4.33 38.37 -3.04
C VAL A 83 3.39 39.56 -3.25
N LYS A 84 2.59 39.91 -2.23
CA LYS A 84 1.97 41.24 -2.18
C LYS A 84 3.10 42.24 -1.95
N ASN A 85 3.59 42.85 -3.03
CA ASN A 85 4.41 44.05 -2.90
C ASN A 85 3.52 45.13 -2.27
N SER A 86 3.62 45.34 -0.95
CA SER A 86 3.08 46.54 -0.32
C SER A 86 3.94 47.71 -0.76
N SER A 87 3.67 48.25 -1.95
CA SER A 87 4.20 49.52 -2.38
C SER A 87 3.27 50.59 -1.86
N THR A 88 3.64 51.21 -0.74
CA THR A 88 3.13 52.54 -0.40
C THR A 88 3.69 53.53 -1.42
N SER A 89 2.99 53.71 -2.54
CA SER A 89 3.11 54.92 -3.35
C SER A 89 1.89 55.08 -4.22
N TYR A 90 1.26 56.25 -4.13
CA TYR A 90 0.20 56.70 -5.00
C TYR A 90 0.67 56.61 -6.47
N GLY A 91 0.14 55.66 -7.24
CA GLY A 91 0.48 55.49 -8.64
C GLY A 91 -0.14 54.22 -9.22
N ASN A 92 -1.07 54.40 -10.14
CA ASN A 92 -1.94 53.36 -10.69
C ASN A 92 -1.19 52.41 -11.63
N THR A 93 -0.67 51.29 -11.12
CA THR A 93 -0.41 50.04 -11.88
C THR A 93 -0.12 48.89 -10.91
N ASN A 94 -1.11 48.01 -10.67
CA ASN A 94 -0.91 46.73 -9.99
C ASN A 94 -0.18 45.75 -10.93
N GLN A 95 1.14 45.87 -11.09
CA GLN A 95 1.94 44.80 -11.67
C GLN A 95 2.38 43.83 -10.56
N VAL A 96 1.72 42.67 -10.50
CA VAL A 96 2.13 41.54 -9.66
C VAL A 96 3.37 40.93 -10.30
N SER A 97 4.56 41.27 -9.80
CA SER A 97 5.79 40.58 -10.20
C SER A 97 5.84 39.21 -9.51
N LEU A 98 5.46 38.16 -10.22
CA LEU A 98 5.67 36.77 -9.79
C LEU A 98 7.18 36.47 -9.85
N LYS A 99 7.89 36.70 -8.75
CA LYS A 99 9.30 36.28 -8.63
C LYS A 99 9.31 34.80 -8.27
N ALA A 100 9.51 33.94 -9.27
CA ALA A 100 9.73 32.51 -9.06
C ALA A 100 10.94 32.31 -8.14
N ARG A 101 10.74 31.76 -6.93
CA ARG A 101 11.86 31.19 -6.17
C ARG A 101 12.11 29.77 -6.66
N LYS A 102 13.39 29.44 -6.74
CA LYS A 102 13.96 28.17 -7.19
C LYS A 102 13.21 26.97 -6.61
N ASP A 103 12.84 26.04 -7.47
CA ASP A 103 12.21 24.78 -7.10
C ASP A 103 13.02 24.05 -6.02
N GLU A 104 12.32 23.48 -5.05
CA GLU A 104 12.92 22.70 -3.97
C GLU A 104 12.86 21.21 -4.36
N VAL A 105 14.03 20.60 -4.60
CA VAL A 105 14.13 19.16 -4.85
C VAL A 105 14.32 18.44 -3.51
N LEU A 106 13.45 17.48 -3.22
CA LEU A 106 13.39 16.74 -1.97
C LEU A 106 13.34 15.24 -2.23
N ASN A 107 13.56 14.47 -1.17
CA ASN A 107 13.33 13.04 -1.17
C ASN A 107 12.79 12.54 0.17
N CYS A 108 11.87 11.57 0.11
CA CYS A 108 11.33 10.83 1.25
C CYS A 108 10.74 9.50 0.80
N GLU A 109 10.22 8.70 1.73
CA GLU A 109 9.42 7.51 1.40
C GLU A 109 8.20 7.90 0.56
N LEU A 110 7.85 7.06 -0.42
CA LEU A 110 6.70 7.29 -1.30
C LEU A 110 5.38 7.15 -0.54
N ALA A 111 5.20 6.02 0.13
CA ALA A 111 4.05 5.66 0.96
C ALA A 111 4.35 4.39 1.75
N ASP A 112 3.52 4.09 2.74
CA ASP A 112 3.65 2.90 3.59
C ASP A 112 2.91 1.67 3.05
N LEU A 113 1.81 1.89 2.34
CA LEU A 113 0.94 0.84 1.82
C LEU A 113 0.36 1.25 0.47
N LEU A 114 0.41 0.35 -0.51
CA LEU A 114 -0.35 0.42 -1.74
C LEU A 114 -1.63 -0.41 -1.59
N PHE A 115 -2.79 0.23 -1.67
CA PHE A 115 -4.07 -0.47 -1.66
C PHE A 115 -4.67 -0.47 -3.07
N ILE A 116 -5.02 -1.65 -3.58
CA ILE A 116 -5.58 -1.85 -4.91
C ILE A 116 -6.93 -2.53 -4.80
N PHE A 117 -7.85 -2.07 -5.63
CA PHE A 117 -9.11 -2.74 -5.86
C PHE A 117 -9.23 -3.12 -7.33
N ASN A 118 -9.52 -4.40 -7.57
CA ASN A 118 -9.79 -4.96 -8.88
C ASN A 118 -11.25 -5.43 -8.96
N GLU A 119 -11.93 -4.96 -10.00
CA GLU A 119 -13.24 -5.45 -10.41
C GLU A 119 -13.07 -6.16 -11.75
N PHE A 120 -13.45 -7.42 -11.82
CA PHE A 120 -13.43 -8.23 -13.03
C PHE A 120 -14.81 -8.25 -13.68
N ASN A 121 -14.88 -8.29 -15.00
CA ASN A 121 -16.13 -8.55 -15.70
C ASN A 121 -16.44 -10.06 -15.73
N SER A 122 -17.62 -10.42 -16.23
CA SER A 122 -18.05 -11.82 -16.41
C SER A 122 -17.17 -12.64 -17.38
N GLN A 123 -16.26 -12.00 -18.10
CA GLN A 123 -15.36 -12.60 -19.09
C GLN A 123 -13.91 -12.69 -18.58
N ASN A 124 -13.68 -12.52 -17.28
CA ASN A 124 -12.36 -12.48 -16.62
C ASN A 124 -11.45 -11.32 -17.04
N GLY A 125 -11.98 -10.30 -17.72
CA GLY A 125 -11.26 -9.06 -18.02
C GLY A 125 -11.38 -8.06 -16.88
N PHE A 126 -10.44 -7.10 -16.80
CA PHE A 126 -10.56 -5.99 -15.87
C PHE A 126 -11.72 -5.07 -16.28
N LYS A 127 -12.72 -4.95 -15.42
CA LYS A 127 -13.79 -3.96 -15.54
C LYS A 127 -13.34 -2.61 -14.97
N LYS A 128 -12.66 -2.64 -13.83
CA LYS A 128 -12.20 -1.45 -13.14
C LYS A 128 -11.05 -1.78 -12.20
N VAL A 129 -10.02 -0.96 -12.23
CA VAL A 129 -8.93 -1.06 -11.26
C VAL A 129 -8.64 0.31 -10.69
N ARG A 130 -8.56 0.40 -9.37
CA ARG A 130 -8.15 1.64 -8.71
C ARG A 130 -7.09 1.38 -7.65
N ALA A 131 -6.13 2.28 -7.58
CA ALA A 131 -5.02 2.19 -6.63
C ALA A 131 -4.95 3.47 -5.80
N VAL A 132 -4.57 3.33 -4.52
CA VAL A 132 -4.30 4.44 -3.62
C VAL A 132 -3.05 4.15 -2.80
N LEU A 133 -2.20 5.17 -2.67
CA LEU A 133 -1.06 5.18 -1.76
C LEU A 133 -1.53 5.65 -0.39
N LEU A 134 -1.29 4.86 0.65
CA LEU A 134 -1.62 5.18 2.03
C LEU A 134 -0.34 5.48 2.80
N GLN A 135 -0.22 6.70 3.30
CA GLN A 135 0.85 7.10 4.21
C GLN A 135 0.38 6.93 5.66
N GLY A 136 0.95 5.96 6.35
CA GLY A 136 0.73 5.69 7.75
C GLY A 136 1.27 6.82 8.64
N LYS A 137 0.51 7.19 9.66
CA LYS A 137 0.96 8.08 10.74
C LYS A 137 0.41 7.67 12.08
N CYS A 138 1.31 7.50 13.05
CA CYS A 138 0.93 7.45 14.46
C CYS A 138 0.72 8.87 15.01
N SER A 139 -0.48 9.16 15.53
CA SER A 139 -0.83 10.46 16.10
C SER A 139 -1.63 10.35 17.39
N GLU A 140 -1.72 11.46 18.11
CA GLU A 140 -2.53 11.60 19.31
C GLU A 140 -4.02 11.76 18.99
N LYS A 141 -4.35 12.29 17.80
CA LYS A 141 -5.72 12.45 17.29
C LYS A 141 -5.89 11.78 15.94
N ASN A 142 -7.11 11.36 15.64
CA ASN A 142 -7.44 10.69 14.38
C ASN A 142 -7.35 11.63 13.16
N ASN A 143 -7.34 12.93 13.36
CA ASN A 143 -7.44 13.97 12.32
C ASN A 143 -6.32 15.01 12.43
N LEU A 144 -5.21 14.70 13.09
CA LEU A 144 -4.08 15.63 13.23
C LEU A 144 -2.79 14.93 12.84
N LEU A 145 -2.10 15.44 11.82
CA LEU A 145 -0.78 14.94 11.44
C LEU A 145 0.25 15.27 12.51
N PRO A 146 1.15 14.33 12.86
CA PRO A 146 2.19 14.57 13.86
C PRO A 146 3.26 15.52 13.34
N ASP A 147 3.90 16.25 14.25
CA ASP A 147 5.04 17.09 13.93
C ASP A 147 6.30 16.27 13.63
N GLY A 148 7.14 16.79 12.75
CA GLY A 148 8.49 16.27 12.56
C GLY A 148 9.01 16.43 11.13
N PRO A 149 10.35 16.43 10.94
CA PRO A 149 10.95 16.61 9.63
C PRO A 149 10.58 15.54 8.60
N SER A 150 10.32 14.30 9.03
CA SER A 150 9.86 13.22 8.12
C SER A 150 8.47 13.53 7.60
N THR A 151 7.53 13.78 8.52
CA THR A 151 6.16 14.14 8.17
C THR A 151 6.12 15.37 7.28
N GLU A 152 6.91 16.41 7.56
CA GLU A 152 6.94 17.61 6.72
C GLU A 152 7.38 17.33 5.27
N LYS A 153 8.37 16.44 5.06
CA LYS A 153 8.79 16.06 3.70
C LYS A 153 7.72 15.25 2.98
N GLU A 154 7.11 14.30 3.67
CA GLU A 154 6.04 13.48 3.10
C GLU A 154 4.79 14.34 2.79
N ARG A 155 4.46 15.31 3.64
CA ARG A 155 3.43 16.33 3.34
C ARG A 155 3.77 17.11 2.09
N LYS A 156 5.03 17.53 1.90
CA LYS A 156 5.45 18.19 0.66
C LYS A 156 5.29 17.28 -0.56
N LEU A 157 5.63 15.98 -0.45
CA LEU A 157 5.41 15.00 -1.52
C LEU A 157 3.93 14.84 -1.85
N LEU A 158 3.10 14.60 -0.83
CA LEU A 158 1.70 14.24 -1.04
C LEU A 158 0.83 15.46 -1.35
N GLU A 159 1.09 16.62 -0.76
CA GLU A 159 0.19 17.77 -0.83
C GLU A 159 0.67 18.87 -1.78
N SER A 160 1.96 18.88 -2.15
CA SER A 160 2.59 20.03 -2.84
C SER A 160 3.59 19.66 -3.93
N VAL A 161 3.69 18.38 -4.31
CA VAL A 161 4.55 17.97 -5.43
C VAL A 161 4.11 18.66 -6.72
N ASN A 162 5.09 19.12 -7.49
CA ASN A 162 4.85 19.57 -8.85
C ASN A 162 4.67 18.35 -9.76
N ARG A 163 3.42 18.10 -10.18
CA ARG A 163 3.05 16.96 -11.02
C ARG A 163 3.53 17.09 -12.47
N GLU A 164 3.95 18.29 -12.87
CA GLU A 164 4.54 18.56 -14.18
C GLU A 164 6.06 18.31 -14.22
N GLU A 165 6.68 18.11 -13.07
CA GLU A 165 8.08 17.73 -12.93
C GLU A 165 8.21 16.22 -12.72
N LEU A 166 9.43 15.74 -12.91
CA LEU A 166 9.75 14.33 -12.74
C LEU A 166 9.72 13.92 -11.26
N LEU A 167 8.95 12.87 -10.97
CA LEU A 167 9.04 12.10 -9.74
C LEU A 167 9.82 10.81 -10.04
N THR A 168 10.94 10.61 -9.36
CA THR A 168 11.80 9.43 -9.56
C THR A 168 11.76 8.54 -8.34
N LEU A 169 11.56 7.24 -8.56
CA LEU A 169 11.53 6.22 -7.50
C LEU A 169 12.85 5.46 -7.42
N TYR A 170 13.32 5.23 -6.21
CA TYR A 170 14.57 4.51 -5.91
C TYR A 170 14.34 3.37 -4.90
N PRO A 171 15.15 2.29 -4.99
CA PRO A 171 15.19 1.21 -4.01
C PRO A 171 15.51 1.65 -2.58
N GLY A 172 14.97 0.92 -1.61
CA GLY A 172 15.44 0.92 -0.23
C GLY A 172 15.19 2.25 0.50
N THR A 173 16.07 2.60 1.42
CA THR A 173 15.88 3.72 2.36
C THR A 173 16.62 5.00 1.96
N LYS A 174 17.28 5.01 0.79
CA LYS A 174 18.01 6.17 0.26
C LYS A 174 17.62 6.36 -1.20
N ALA A 175 17.43 7.61 -1.62
CA ALA A 175 17.19 7.96 -3.03
C ALA A 175 18.50 7.84 -3.85
N SER A 176 19.01 6.61 -3.95
CA SER A 176 20.30 6.28 -4.55
C SER A 176 20.30 4.84 -5.05
N GLY A 177 21.02 4.56 -6.14
CA GLY A 177 21.06 3.26 -6.79
C GLY A 177 20.33 3.27 -8.12
N ASN A 178 20.07 2.09 -8.67
CA ASN A 178 19.33 1.95 -9.92
C ASN A 178 17.90 2.44 -9.72
N GLU A 179 17.45 3.35 -10.57
CA GLU A 179 16.10 3.87 -10.55
C GLU A 179 15.09 2.74 -10.79
N ILE A 180 14.01 2.73 -10.02
CA ILE A 180 12.84 1.90 -10.30
C ILE A 180 12.16 2.46 -11.56
N GLY A 181 11.96 3.77 -11.58
CA GLY A 181 11.35 4.47 -12.69
C GLY A 181 11.18 5.95 -12.41
N THR A 182 10.86 6.70 -13.47
CA THR A 182 10.65 8.13 -13.45
C THR A 182 9.32 8.46 -14.13
N TYR A 183 8.54 9.35 -13.51
CA TYR A 183 7.14 9.59 -13.83
C TYR A 183 6.81 11.08 -13.81
N LYS A 184 6.03 11.51 -14.81
CA LYS A 184 5.39 12.83 -14.84
C LYS A 184 3.89 12.64 -14.65
N LEU A 185 3.44 12.66 -13.40
CA LEU A 185 2.11 12.14 -13.04
C LEU A 185 0.94 12.96 -13.61
N GLY A 186 1.15 14.26 -13.88
CA GLY A 186 0.19 15.21 -14.44
C GLY A 186 -1.17 15.23 -13.73
N GLY A 187 -2.14 15.96 -14.26
CA GLY A 187 -3.52 16.01 -13.74
C GLY A 187 -3.83 17.27 -12.93
N TYR A 188 -5.10 17.42 -12.56
CA TYR A 188 -5.64 18.71 -12.09
C TYR A 188 -5.77 18.81 -10.55
N GLN A 189 -5.52 17.73 -9.82
CA GLN A 189 -5.67 17.72 -8.37
C GLN A 189 -4.42 18.28 -7.69
N PRO A 190 -4.57 19.04 -6.57
CA PRO A 190 -3.45 19.54 -5.82
C PRO A 190 -2.64 18.39 -5.21
N GLY A 191 -1.31 18.45 -5.38
CA GLY A 191 -0.40 17.38 -4.96
C GLY A 191 -0.82 16.03 -5.55
N LEU A 192 -0.92 15.01 -4.70
CA LEU A 192 -1.32 13.64 -5.02
C LEU A 192 -2.69 13.29 -4.42
N ALA A 193 -3.60 14.27 -4.24
CA ALA A 193 -4.88 14.06 -3.53
C ALA A 193 -5.80 12.99 -4.17
N ASP A 194 -5.67 12.75 -5.48
CA ASP A 194 -6.30 11.66 -6.23
C ASP A 194 -5.56 10.33 -6.11
N CYS A 195 -4.26 10.33 -5.79
CA CYS A 195 -3.41 9.15 -5.78
C CYS A 195 -3.13 8.63 -4.37
N ALA A 196 -3.27 9.47 -3.34
CA ALA A 196 -2.82 9.16 -1.99
C ALA A 196 -3.76 9.68 -0.90
N LYS A 197 -3.67 9.07 0.30
CA LYS A 197 -4.31 9.53 1.54
C LYS A 197 -3.45 9.25 2.77
N TYR A 198 -3.75 9.90 3.89
CA TYR A 198 -3.17 9.57 5.19
C TYR A 198 -3.98 8.47 5.88
N LEU A 199 -3.27 7.48 6.42
CA LEU A 199 -3.78 6.44 7.30
C LEU A 199 -3.32 6.74 8.73
N MET A 200 -4.23 7.26 9.54
CA MET A 200 -4.01 7.64 10.91
C MET A 200 -4.20 6.45 11.84
N MET A 201 -3.22 6.26 12.73
CA MET A 201 -3.22 5.26 13.79
C MET A 201 -2.93 5.92 15.15
N PRO A 202 -3.44 5.41 16.27
CA PRO A 202 -3.15 5.95 17.58
C PRO A 202 -1.66 5.85 17.91
N LYS A 203 -1.16 6.81 18.66
CA LYS A 203 0.18 6.74 19.28
C LYS A 203 0.17 5.90 20.58
N TYR A 204 -1.01 5.70 21.17
CA TYR A 204 -1.24 5.04 22.46
C TYR A 204 -2.27 3.89 22.33
N GLU A 205 -2.72 3.31 23.45
CA GLU A 205 -3.78 2.27 23.46
C GLU A 205 -5.13 2.79 22.92
N ALA A 206 -5.34 4.10 22.98
CA ALA A 206 -6.50 4.80 22.45
C ALA A 206 -6.07 6.15 21.84
N TRP A 207 -6.99 6.82 21.14
CA TRP A 207 -6.81 8.23 20.81
C TRP A 207 -6.71 9.07 22.10
N ASN A 208 -5.79 10.03 22.15
CA ASN A 208 -5.56 10.86 23.34
C ASN A 208 -6.45 12.11 23.35
N TYR A 209 -7.73 11.93 23.04
CA TYR A 209 -8.76 12.96 23.08
C TYR A 209 -10.15 12.30 23.00
N LYS A 210 -11.21 13.07 23.24
CA LYS A 210 -12.58 12.60 23.04
C LYS A 210 -12.89 12.55 21.53
N SER A 211 -12.64 11.42 20.89
CA SER A 211 -13.01 11.20 19.49
C SER A 211 -14.54 11.15 19.33
N PRO A 212 -15.06 11.43 18.12
CA PRO A 212 -16.45 11.12 17.79
C PRO A 212 -16.77 9.66 18.12
N GLU A 213 -18.03 9.40 18.50
CA GLU A 213 -18.53 8.04 18.70
C GLU A 213 -18.30 7.20 17.44
N ASN A 214 -17.95 5.92 17.61
CA ASN A 214 -17.62 4.96 16.54
C ASN A 214 -16.34 5.24 15.74
N THR A 215 -15.46 6.13 16.21
CA THR A 215 -14.11 6.27 15.63
C THR A 215 -13.26 5.06 16.01
N GLY A 216 -12.85 4.28 15.00
CA GLY A 216 -11.94 3.15 15.14
C GLY A 216 -10.47 3.58 15.29
N PRO A 217 -9.57 2.59 15.50
CA PRO A 217 -8.13 2.83 15.60
C PRO A 217 -7.44 3.05 14.24
N TYR A 218 -8.12 2.85 13.12
CA TYR A 218 -7.59 3.15 11.79
C TYR A 218 -8.52 4.13 11.11
N ALA A 219 -8.02 5.33 10.81
CA ALA A 219 -8.80 6.38 10.14
C ALA A 219 -8.07 6.86 8.88
N ILE A 220 -8.81 7.13 7.82
CA ILE A 220 -8.30 7.70 6.58
C ILE A 220 -8.77 9.15 6.46
N GLY A 221 -7.89 10.02 5.99
CA GLY A 221 -8.23 11.41 5.73
C GLY A 221 -7.26 12.13 4.80
N TRP A 222 -7.62 13.37 4.49
CA TRP A 222 -6.80 14.32 3.72
C TRP A 222 -6.80 15.69 4.41
N PRO A 223 -5.71 16.47 4.32
CA PRO A 223 -5.64 17.82 4.89
C PRO A 223 -6.71 18.74 4.29
N GLU A 224 -7.24 19.63 5.12
CA GLU A 224 -8.20 20.65 4.68
C GLU A 224 -7.59 21.60 3.65
N ASN A 225 -6.29 21.87 3.79
CA ASN A 225 -5.48 22.67 2.89
C ASN A 225 -3.99 22.36 3.15
N SER A 226 -3.12 22.75 2.21
CA SER A 226 -1.67 22.46 2.26
C SER A 226 -0.94 23.10 3.45
N SER A 227 -1.50 24.14 4.07
CA SER A 227 -0.93 24.76 5.28
C SER A 227 -1.37 24.09 6.59
N SER A 228 -2.47 23.33 6.58
CA SER A 228 -3.06 22.75 7.78
C SER A 228 -2.52 21.35 8.06
N LYS A 229 -2.17 21.08 9.33
CA LYS A 229 -1.88 19.72 9.81
C LYS A 229 -3.15 18.95 10.16
N SER A 230 -4.28 19.65 10.25
CA SER A 230 -5.57 19.01 10.48
C SER A 230 -6.07 18.37 9.19
N LEU A 231 -6.43 17.10 9.30
CA LEU A 231 -7.23 16.43 8.29
C LEU A 231 -8.67 16.96 8.41
N GLY A 232 -9.34 17.11 7.27
CA GLY A 232 -10.75 17.50 7.24
C GLY A 232 -11.65 16.38 7.75
N VAL A 233 -12.57 15.91 6.92
CA VAL A 233 -13.38 14.73 7.31
C VAL A 233 -12.49 13.49 7.28
N THR A 234 -12.38 12.82 8.43
CA THR A 234 -11.77 11.50 8.54
C THR A 234 -12.85 10.43 8.62
N LYS A 235 -12.64 9.29 7.97
CA LYS A 235 -13.51 8.11 8.08
C LYS A 235 -12.72 6.92 8.61
N ASN A 236 -13.41 5.94 9.20
CA ASN A 236 -12.75 4.67 9.53
C ASN A 236 -12.19 4.03 8.26
N TYR A 237 -11.10 3.29 8.41
CA TYR A 237 -10.37 2.67 7.30
C TYR A 237 -11.28 1.91 6.33
N LEU A 238 -12.13 1.01 6.84
CA LEU A 238 -13.04 0.23 5.99
C LEU A 238 -14.12 1.10 5.33
N ASP A 239 -14.70 2.06 6.05
CA ASP A 239 -15.71 2.95 5.51
C ASP A 239 -15.15 3.79 4.36
N ALA A 240 -13.93 4.32 4.51
CA ALA A 240 -13.24 5.04 3.45
C ALA A 240 -12.98 4.13 2.23
N ILE A 241 -12.47 2.92 2.47
CA ILE A 241 -12.20 1.93 1.41
C ILE A 241 -13.49 1.49 0.71
N ILE A 242 -14.62 1.34 1.39
CA ILE A 242 -15.86 0.91 0.76
C ILE A 242 -16.55 2.08 0.06
N ASP A 243 -16.76 3.19 0.77
CA ASP A 243 -17.58 4.29 0.26
C ASP A 243 -16.82 5.16 -0.73
N GLU A 244 -15.64 5.65 -0.35
CA GLU A 244 -14.87 6.58 -1.20
C GLU A 244 -14.11 5.82 -2.28
N MET A 245 -13.48 4.73 -1.84
CA MET A 245 -12.94 3.62 -2.61
C MET A 245 -13.85 3.07 -3.70
N LEU A 246 -14.77 2.21 -3.31
CA LEU A 246 -15.50 1.38 -4.24
C LEU A 246 -16.69 2.13 -4.84
N LYS A 247 -17.56 2.71 -4.00
CA LYS A 247 -18.87 3.25 -4.41
C LYS A 247 -18.76 4.60 -5.15
N PHE A 248 -18.22 5.63 -4.49
CA PHE A 248 -18.27 7.01 -4.98
C PHE A 248 -17.10 7.42 -5.84
N GLN A 249 -16.02 6.65 -5.77
CA GLN A 249 -14.84 6.84 -6.59
C GLN A 249 -14.04 8.12 -6.33
N THR A 250 -14.08 8.62 -5.09
CA THR A 250 -13.44 9.88 -4.68
C THR A 250 -12.03 9.69 -4.09
N MET A 251 -11.55 8.45 -3.94
CA MET A 251 -10.26 8.14 -3.30
C MET A 251 -9.36 7.19 -4.13
N GLY A 252 -8.16 7.61 -4.53
CA GLY A 252 -7.32 6.76 -5.38
C GLY A 252 -7.65 6.93 -6.86
N ARG A 253 -6.71 6.57 -7.71
CA ARG A 253 -6.72 6.88 -9.15
C ARG A 253 -6.77 5.61 -9.98
N GLU A 254 -7.54 5.67 -11.06
CA GLU A 254 -7.75 4.55 -11.98
C GLU A 254 -6.43 4.06 -12.57
N VAL A 255 -6.22 2.74 -12.58
CA VAL A 255 -5.13 2.09 -13.31
C VAL A 255 -5.68 1.67 -14.66
N LYS A 256 -5.08 2.19 -15.73
CA LYS A 256 -5.53 1.96 -17.10
C LYS A 256 -4.92 0.69 -17.66
N PHE A 257 -5.68 0.03 -18.54
CA PHE A 257 -5.27 -1.18 -19.24
C PHE A 257 -5.42 -0.97 -20.75
N LYS A 258 -4.53 -1.61 -21.52
CA LYS A 258 -4.54 -1.62 -22.98
C LYS A 258 -4.17 -3.02 -23.44
N ASN A 259 -5.04 -3.65 -24.23
CA ASN A 259 -4.86 -5.00 -24.77
C ASN A 259 -4.65 -6.10 -23.70
N GLY A 260 -5.27 -5.96 -22.53
CA GLY A 260 -5.16 -6.94 -21.44
C GLY A 260 -4.04 -6.66 -20.43
N ASP A 261 -3.10 -5.78 -20.76
CA ASP A 261 -1.97 -5.40 -19.89
C ASP A 261 -2.14 -3.98 -19.34
N ILE A 262 -1.38 -3.63 -18.29
CA ILE A 262 -1.34 -2.26 -17.76
C ILE A 262 -0.85 -1.30 -18.85
N ASP A 263 -1.59 -0.21 -19.06
CA ASP A 263 -1.23 0.82 -20.03
C ASP A 263 -0.05 1.67 -19.52
N ARG A 264 1.16 1.26 -19.90
CA ARG A 264 2.40 1.97 -19.55
C ARG A 264 2.54 3.36 -20.20
N THR A 265 1.63 3.78 -21.09
CA THR A 265 1.60 5.17 -21.60
C THR A 265 0.97 6.14 -20.61
N CYS A 266 0.19 5.63 -19.65
CA CYS A 266 -0.30 6.39 -18.51
C CYS A 266 0.73 6.33 -17.38
N GLU A 267 1.39 7.45 -17.06
CA GLU A 267 2.48 7.50 -16.06
C GLU A 267 2.08 6.98 -14.68
N TRP A 268 0.83 7.21 -14.25
CA TRP A 268 0.31 6.63 -13.01
C TRP A 268 0.23 5.09 -13.10
N SER A 269 -0.31 4.56 -14.19
CA SER A 269 -0.47 3.12 -14.38
C SER A 269 0.88 2.42 -14.54
N LYS A 270 1.81 3.03 -15.28
CA LYS A 270 3.22 2.64 -15.35
C LYS A 270 3.88 2.59 -13.96
N MET A 271 3.68 3.61 -13.12
CA MET A 271 4.23 3.61 -11.75
C MET A 271 3.64 2.48 -10.90
N ILE A 272 2.34 2.21 -11.01
CA ILE A 272 1.72 1.07 -10.31
C ILE A 272 2.32 -0.25 -10.80
N ASP A 273 2.51 -0.44 -12.10
CA ASP A 273 3.13 -1.64 -12.66
C ASP A 273 4.57 -1.83 -12.16
N ASP A 274 5.38 -0.77 -12.18
CA ASP A 274 6.77 -0.80 -11.70
C ASP A 274 6.82 -1.11 -10.18
N LEU A 275 5.87 -0.58 -9.39
CA LEU A 275 5.75 -0.88 -7.95
C LEU A 275 5.36 -2.34 -7.66
N LEU A 276 4.68 -3.01 -8.58
CA LEU A 276 4.17 -4.37 -8.42
C LEU A 276 5.09 -5.45 -8.97
N THR A 277 6.04 -5.12 -9.85
CA THR A 277 6.84 -6.12 -10.59
C THR A 277 8.34 -6.10 -10.27
N SER A 278 8.89 -5.02 -9.71
CA SER A 278 10.35 -4.76 -9.70
C SER A 278 11.19 -5.37 -8.54
N TYR A 279 10.68 -6.31 -7.73
CA TYR A 279 11.36 -6.66 -6.46
C TYR A 279 12.78 -7.22 -6.56
N HIS A 280 13.09 -8.19 -7.42
CA HIS A 280 14.41 -8.83 -7.36
C HIS A 280 15.54 -7.89 -7.83
N GLY A 281 15.32 -7.14 -8.91
CA GLY A 281 16.27 -6.15 -9.45
C GLY A 281 16.53 -4.95 -8.52
N VAL A 282 15.70 -4.78 -7.49
CA VAL A 282 15.68 -3.62 -6.59
C VAL A 282 15.87 -4.02 -5.13
N THR A 283 15.75 -5.31 -4.78
CA THR A 283 15.81 -5.94 -3.44
C THR A 283 15.80 -4.93 -2.28
N MET A 284 14.62 -4.72 -1.69
CA MET A 284 14.46 -3.74 -0.62
C MET A 284 15.35 -4.09 0.59
N LYS A 285 16.28 -3.19 0.92
CA LYS A 285 17.20 -3.36 2.05
C LYS A 285 16.45 -3.10 3.36
N GLY A 286 16.01 -4.17 4.03
CA GLY A 286 15.35 -4.19 5.34
C GLY A 286 15.35 -5.60 5.94
N TYR A 287 14.77 -5.78 7.14
CA TYR A 287 14.74 -7.02 7.95
C TYR A 287 14.72 -8.31 7.12
N ASP A 288 15.84 -9.04 7.14
CA ASP A 288 16.11 -10.30 6.43
C ASP A 288 15.84 -10.33 4.91
N ARG A 289 15.48 -9.19 4.30
CA ARG A 289 15.17 -9.03 2.86
C ARG A 289 14.06 -9.97 2.38
N GLN A 290 13.09 -10.27 3.26
CA GLN A 290 12.03 -11.24 2.99
C GLN A 290 10.72 -10.56 2.60
N ARG A 291 10.05 -11.13 1.60
CA ARG A 291 8.63 -10.87 1.32
C ARG A 291 7.78 -11.88 2.06
N ARG A 292 6.57 -11.46 2.44
CA ARG A 292 5.60 -12.35 3.07
C ARG A 292 4.27 -12.21 2.37
N PHE A 293 3.79 -13.31 1.80
CA PHE A 293 2.51 -13.38 1.11
C PHE A 293 1.42 -13.82 2.10
N TYR A 294 0.29 -13.13 2.06
CA TYR A 294 -0.88 -13.41 2.87
C TYR A 294 -2.10 -13.39 1.95
N LYS A 295 -3.03 -14.31 2.18
CA LYS A 295 -4.28 -14.42 1.42
C LYS A 295 -5.44 -14.50 2.39
N SER A 296 -6.60 -13.96 2.01
CA SER A 296 -7.85 -14.30 2.68
C SER A 296 -8.07 -15.81 2.64
N SER A 297 -8.74 -16.37 3.65
CA SER A 297 -9.04 -17.81 3.74
C SER A 297 -9.97 -18.31 2.62
N GLY A 298 -10.68 -17.41 1.93
CA GLY A 298 -11.54 -17.73 0.79
C GLY A 298 -10.78 -18.19 -0.47
N TYR A 299 -11.45 -18.99 -1.30
CA TYR A 299 -10.92 -19.45 -2.58
C TYR A 299 -10.67 -18.29 -3.56
N ILE A 300 -9.47 -18.25 -4.14
CA ILE A 300 -9.07 -17.27 -5.16
C ILE A 300 -8.96 -18.00 -6.50
N PRO A 301 -9.80 -17.68 -7.49
CA PRO A 301 -9.74 -18.29 -8.82
C PRO A 301 -8.35 -18.22 -9.45
N SER A 302 -7.94 -19.28 -10.14
CA SER A 302 -6.62 -19.39 -10.80
C SER A 302 -6.39 -18.29 -11.85
N HIS A 303 -7.42 -17.83 -12.55
CA HIS A 303 -7.28 -16.72 -13.49
C HIS A 303 -6.85 -15.41 -12.81
N ILE A 304 -7.36 -15.12 -11.61
CA ILE A 304 -6.94 -13.96 -10.79
C ILE A 304 -5.51 -14.13 -10.30
N GLN A 305 -5.11 -15.37 -9.98
CA GLN A 305 -3.71 -15.68 -9.62
C GLN A 305 -2.75 -15.44 -10.79
N ASN A 306 -3.21 -15.66 -12.03
CA ASN A 306 -2.42 -15.50 -13.26
C ASN A 306 -2.42 -14.06 -13.83
N LEU A 307 -3.27 -13.15 -13.34
CA LEU A 307 -3.39 -11.76 -13.82
C LEU A 307 -2.23 -10.83 -13.38
N GLY A 308 -1.04 -11.39 -13.15
CA GLY A 308 0.24 -10.67 -13.13
C GLY A 308 0.52 -9.75 -11.94
N LEU A 309 -0.46 -9.36 -11.13
CA LEU A 309 -0.23 -8.38 -10.05
C LEU A 309 0.47 -8.99 -8.82
N MET A 310 0.35 -10.31 -8.61
CA MET A 310 1.03 -11.08 -7.56
C MET A 310 1.14 -12.54 -8.00
N ILE A 311 2.21 -12.92 -8.71
CA ILE A 311 2.49 -14.34 -8.96
C ILE A 311 2.91 -14.94 -7.61
N ASP A 312 2.06 -15.83 -7.09
CA ASP A 312 2.42 -16.72 -5.98
C ASP A 312 3.24 -17.86 -6.60
N ASP A 313 4.56 -17.73 -6.58
CA ASP A 313 5.50 -18.52 -7.37
C ASP A 313 5.65 -19.99 -6.90
N VAL A 314 4.57 -20.62 -6.43
CA VAL A 314 4.49 -22.08 -6.40
C VAL A 314 4.38 -22.65 -7.82
N SER A 315 3.92 -21.85 -8.80
CA SER A 315 3.95 -22.20 -10.22
C SER A 315 5.36 -22.24 -10.81
N LEU A 316 6.35 -21.53 -10.26
CA LEU A 316 7.74 -21.62 -10.73
C LEU A 316 8.40 -22.96 -10.38
N LEU A 317 7.93 -23.63 -9.33
CA LEU A 317 8.32 -25.01 -9.04
C LEU A 317 7.81 -26.00 -10.08
N SER A 318 6.76 -25.65 -10.86
CA SER A 318 6.32 -26.47 -11.99
C SER A 318 7.20 -26.30 -13.25
N LEU A 319 8.02 -25.24 -13.29
CA LEU A 319 9.02 -25.00 -14.34
C LEU A 319 10.38 -25.66 -14.02
N LEU A 320 10.69 -25.86 -12.74
CA LEU A 320 11.76 -26.75 -12.32
C LEU A 320 11.25 -28.19 -12.49
N GLN A 321 11.95 -29.04 -13.24
CA GLN A 321 11.61 -30.47 -13.41
C GLN A 321 11.77 -31.31 -12.11
N ILE A 322 11.41 -30.76 -10.96
CA ILE A 322 11.40 -31.44 -9.68
C ILE A 322 9.94 -31.59 -9.31
N ASP A 323 9.47 -32.84 -9.26
CA ASP A 323 8.15 -33.17 -8.75
C ASP A 323 7.98 -32.57 -7.34
N TYR A 324 6.84 -31.92 -7.09
CA TYR A 324 6.51 -31.34 -5.79
C TYR A 324 6.60 -32.40 -4.68
N ASP A 325 6.22 -33.65 -4.99
CA ASP A 325 6.32 -34.76 -4.04
C ASP A 325 7.77 -35.17 -3.77
N ASP A 326 8.66 -35.13 -4.78
CA ASP A 326 10.10 -35.36 -4.61
C ASP A 326 10.77 -34.24 -3.80
N PHE A 327 10.34 -32.99 -4.02
CA PHE A 327 10.81 -31.84 -3.27
C PHE A 327 10.44 -31.95 -1.78
N VAL A 328 9.18 -32.27 -1.48
CA VAL A 328 8.69 -32.45 -0.10
C VAL A 328 9.37 -33.66 0.56
N TRP A 329 9.56 -34.75 -0.18
CA TRP A 329 10.22 -35.96 0.32
C TRP A 329 11.70 -35.72 0.65
N TYR A 330 12.44 -35.08 -0.26
CA TYR A 330 13.84 -34.70 -0.07
C TYR A 330 14.03 -33.76 1.12
N TYR A 331 13.07 -32.84 1.32
CA TYR A 331 13.10 -31.88 2.41
C TYR A 331 12.82 -32.53 3.77
N ARG A 332 11.79 -33.37 3.85
CA ARG A 332 11.43 -34.09 5.08
C ARG A 332 12.60 -34.96 5.56
N THR A 333 13.23 -35.70 4.65
CA THR A 333 14.40 -36.53 4.97
C THR A 333 15.62 -35.71 5.41
N ARG A 334 15.92 -34.57 4.78
CA ARG A 334 17.00 -33.67 5.23
C ARG A 334 16.72 -33.06 6.60
N TYR A 335 15.51 -32.57 6.85
CA TYR A 335 15.16 -31.99 8.15
C TYR A 335 15.29 -33.04 9.26
N ASP A 336 14.75 -34.24 9.04
CA ASP A 336 14.85 -35.35 9.99
C ASP A 336 16.32 -35.77 10.22
N TYR A 337 17.15 -35.77 9.17
CA TYR A 337 18.59 -36.01 9.28
C TYR A 337 19.30 -34.96 10.16
N PHE A 338 19.06 -33.66 9.90
CA PHE A 338 19.69 -32.60 10.68
C PHE A 338 19.21 -32.56 12.11
N LEU A 339 17.91 -32.79 12.35
CA LEU A 339 17.33 -32.91 13.69
C LEU A 339 17.98 -34.05 14.47
N LYS A 340 18.15 -35.21 13.84
CA LYS A 340 18.74 -36.40 14.46
C LYS A 340 20.24 -36.25 14.73
N LYS A 341 20.97 -35.57 13.85
CA LYS A 341 22.45 -35.48 13.92
C LYS A 341 22.97 -34.28 14.70
N TYR A 342 22.25 -33.15 14.68
CA TYR A 342 22.74 -31.88 15.23
C TYR A 342 21.76 -31.23 16.22
N GLY A 343 20.63 -31.87 16.49
CA GLY A 343 19.63 -31.40 17.44
C GLY A 343 18.76 -30.25 16.91
N ILE A 344 17.75 -29.90 17.68
CA ILE A 344 16.63 -29.04 17.25
C ILE A 344 17.04 -27.60 16.92
N GLN A 345 18.11 -27.08 17.55
CA GLN A 345 18.56 -25.71 17.34
C GLN A 345 19.24 -25.54 15.98
N VAL A 346 20.07 -26.52 15.58
CA VAL A 346 20.76 -26.51 14.29
C VAL A 346 19.78 -26.82 13.16
N ALA A 347 18.82 -27.74 13.38
CA ALA A 347 17.74 -28.01 12.43
C ALA A 347 16.90 -26.76 12.15
N LYS A 348 16.49 -26.01 13.19
CA LYS A 348 15.77 -24.73 13.03
C LYS A 348 16.58 -23.66 12.32
N LEU A 349 17.90 -23.57 12.59
CA LEU A 349 18.79 -22.62 11.91
C LEU A 349 18.89 -22.93 10.41
N ILE A 350 19.02 -24.21 10.06
CA ILE A 350 19.10 -24.67 8.67
C ILE A 350 17.76 -24.47 7.96
N GLN A 351 16.65 -24.82 8.61
CA GLN A 351 15.30 -24.53 8.10
C GLN A 351 15.12 -23.04 7.81
N HIS A 352 15.52 -22.18 8.75
CA HIS A 352 15.41 -20.73 8.55
C HIS A 352 16.29 -20.21 7.40
N LYS A 353 17.53 -20.70 7.28
CA LYS A 353 18.41 -20.36 6.14
C LYS A 353 17.91 -20.91 4.81
N PHE A 354 17.21 -22.04 4.83
CA PHE A 354 16.65 -22.65 3.63
C PHE A 354 15.34 -21.99 3.22
N GLU A 355 14.49 -21.59 4.17
CA GLU A 355 13.35 -20.68 3.92
C GLU A 355 13.84 -19.37 3.29
N GLN A 356 14.96 -18.81 3.77
CA GLN A 356 15.63 -17.68 3.12
C GLN A 356 16.06 -18.00 1.68
N TYR A 357 16.61 -19.18 1.43
CA TYR A 357 17.11 -19.61 0.11
C TYR A 357 15.98 -19.92 -0.90
N LEU A 358 14.90 -20.56 -0.46
CA LEU A 358 13.68 -20.77 -1.25
C LEU A 358 13.01 -19.45 -1.58
N ASN A 359 12.90 -18.55 -0.60
CA ASN A 359 12.38 -17.21 -0.84
C ASN A 359 13.27 -16.38 -1.80
N LEU A 360 14.56 -16.73 -1.95
CA LEU A 360 15.46 -16.16 -2.96
C LEU A 360 15.26 -16.77 -4.35
N LEU A 361 14.87 -18.06 -4.45
CA LEU A 361 14.62 -18.79 -5.70
C LEU A 361 13.22 -18.59 -6.29
N ILE A 362 12.21 -18.31 -5.46
CA ILE A 362 10.77 -18.19 -5.79
C ILE A 362 10.41 -16.73 -6.18
N SER A 363 11.38 -15.90 -6.58
CA SER A 363 11.24 -14.45 -6.38
C SER A 363 11.93 -13.60 -7.45
N GLU A 364 11.75 -13.86 -8.74
CA GLU A 364 12.23 -12.94 -9.77
C GLU A 364 11.35 -11.68 -9.90
N GLN A 365 10.05 -11.76 -9.55
CA GLN A 365 9.07 -10.67 -9.71
C GLN A 365 8.21 -10.44 -8.47
N GLY A 366 7.64 -9.24 -8.34
CA GLY A 366 6.60 -8.88 -7.36
C GLY A 366 6.81 -7.51 -6.69
N PRO A 367 5.99 -7.14 -5.70
CA PRO A 367 5.89 -5.75 -5.27
C PRO A 367 7.07 -5.30 -4.43
N ILE A 368 7.37 -4.01 -4.52
CA ILE A 368 8.46 -3.33 -3.80
C ILE A 368 7.96 -2.40 -2.69
N ILE A 369 6.65 -2.37 -2.48
CA ILE A 369 5.94 -1.66 -1.42
C ILE A 369 4.94 -2.64 -0.78
N PRO A 370 4.68 -2.58 0.55
CA PRO A 370 3.58 -3.33 1.13
C PRO A 370 2.29 -3.09 0.35
N THR A 371 1.61 -4.16 -0.04
CA THR A 371 0.45 -4.08 -0.93
C THR A 371 -0.71 -4.92 -0.39
N ILE A 372 -1.92 -4.39 -0.48
CA ILE A 372 -3.18 -5.13 -0.27
C ILE A 372 -4.03 -4.97 -1.53
N ILE A 373 -4.53 -6.09 -2.07
CA ILE A 373 -5.36 -6.15 -3.26
C ILE A 373 -6.67 -6.82 -2.91
N ILE A 374 -7.80 -6.14 -3.19
CA ILE A 374 -9.13 -6.71 -3.10
C ILE A 374 -9.63 -7.00 -4.51
N ASN A 375 -10.09 -8.22 -4.73
CA ASN A 375 -10.62 -8.68 -6.01
C ASN A 375 -12.11 -8.95 -5.89
N ILE A 376 -12.90 -8.39 -6.81
CA ILE A 376 -14.32 -8.67 -7.00
C ILE A 376 -14.52 -9.30 -8.36
N ASP A 377 -15.03 -10.52 -8.35
CA ASP A 377 -15.20 -11.36 -9.52
C ASP A 377 -16.70 -11.65 -9.76
N TYR A 378 -17.13 -11.37 -10.99
CA TYR A 378 -18.50 -11.53 -11.49
C TYR A 378 -18.67 -12.76 -12.41
N ASN A 379 -17.64 -13.59 -12.58
CA ASN A 379 -17.57 -14.70 -13.53
C ASN A 379 -18.70 -15.76 -13.36
N GLU A 380 -19.37 -15.84 -12.21
CA GLU A 380 -20.56 -16.70 -12.03
C GLU A 380 -21.92 -16.00 -12.31
N GLY A 381 -21.93 -14.82 -12.95
CA GLY A 381 -23.09 -14.27 -13.66
C GLY A 381 -23.30 -12.78 -13.48
N GLU A 382 -23.05 -11.96 -14.50
CA GLU A 382 -23.66 -10.63 -14.62
C GLU A 382 -25.10 -10.79 -15.11
N PHE A 383 -26.10 -10.43 -14.30
CA PHE A 383 -27.44 -10.24 -14.85
C PHE A 383 -27.42 -8.94 -15.66
N PHE A 384 -27.63 -9.05 -16.97
CA PHE A 384 -28.10 -7.93 -17.78
C PHE A 384 -29.43 -7.46 -17.19
N ARG A 385 -29.49 -6.22 -16.69
CA ARG A 385 -30.78 -5.55 -16.52
C ARG A 385 -31.33 -5.32 -17.93
N GLY A 386 -32.37 -6.08 -18.28
CA GLY A 386 -33.22 -5.79 -19.44
C GLY A 386 -33.98 -4.49 -19.27
#